data_AF-A0A9W7BSN2-F1
#
_entry.id   AF-A0A9W7BSN2-F1
#
_cell.length_a   1.000
_cell.length_b   1.000
_cell.length_c   1.000
_cell.angle_alpha   90.00
_cell.angle_beta   90.00
_cell.angle_gamma   90.00
#
_symmetry.space_group_name_H-M   'P 1'
#
loop_
_entity.id
_entity.type
_entity.pdbx_description
1 polymer ?
#
loop_
_entity_poly.entity_id
_entity_poly.type
_entity_poly.pdbx_seq_one_letter_code
_entity_poly.pdbx_strand_id
1 'polypeptide(L)'
;MSAPIGKALVIISGCLTTLNGLINVFHNVLTPWCTSSEAQACVGPALKWNSGDVGFTADSNADGWRSVLTTDLNTMLDIWSPVLFGFALLSTASVRIRSTSFIIGSISYSWTRMGTFLLLAALFGSFGYTGNFGIITGLTNSITSFYCVFCHFAGFVGGTMPCVNESGEKSGTPLFDRIMSRKPGKFGSGVQANRMQAEKERQAKPTKPKKDVPGRVAGQFGGPSTKNPKGKEAYTTTLPFHARYR
;
A
#
# COMPACT_ATOMS: atom_id res chain seq x y z
N MET A 1 -0.67 -13.34 -31.87
CA MET A 1 0.45 -12.36 -31.83
C MET A 1 0.20 -11.12 -30.94
N SER A 2 -1.03 -10.84 -30.48
CA SER A 2 -1.33 -9.68 -29.62
C SER A 2 -0.88 -9.81 -28.16
N ALA A 3 -0.85 -11.03 -27.61
CA ALA A 3 -0.48 -11.29 -26.22
C ALA A 3 0.91 -10.77 -25.80
N PRO A 4 2.02 -11.02 -26.53
CA PRO A 4 3.34 -10.50 -26.13
C PRO A 4 3.42 -8.97 -26.16
N ILE A 5 2.74 -8.33 -27.12
CA ILE A 5 2.69 -6.87 -27.22
C ILE A 5 1.95 -6.29 -26.02
N GLY A 6 0.78 -6.86 -25.67
CA GLY A 6 0.03 -6.45 -24.47
C GLY A 6 0.86 -6.58 -23.18
N LYS A 7 1.62 -7.67 -23.01
CA LYS A 7 2.56 -7.84 -21.88
C LYS A 7 3.58 -6.70 -21.85
N ALA A 8 4.25 -6.47 -22.97
CA ALA A 8 5.30 -5.47 -23.06
C ALA A 8 4.77 -4.06 -22.73
N LEU A 9 3.62 -3.69 -23.27
CA LEU A 9 2.99 -2.39 -23.00
C LEU A 9 2.64 -2.23 -21.50
N VAL A 10 2.05 -3.25 -20.88
CA VAL A 10 1.75 -3.24 -19.44
C VAL A 10 3.01 -3.09 -18.59
N ILE A 11 4.09 -3.81 -18.94
CA ILE A 11 5.37 -3.72 -18.21
C ILE A 11 5.96 -2.32 -18.36
N ILE A 12 5.98 -1.76 -19.57
CA ILE A 12 6.46 -0.39 -19.83
C ILE A 12 5.64 0.61 -19.01
N SER A 13 4.31 0.51 -19.05
CA SER A 13 3.40 1.31 -18.24
C SER A 13 3.69 1.20 -16.74
N GLY A 14 3.90 -0.02 -16.23
CA GLY A 14 4.25 -0.26 -14.83
C GLY A 14 5.59 0.36 -14.44
N CYS A 15 6.62 0.23 -15.29
CA CYS A 15 7.93 0.85 -15.07
C CYS A 15 7.84 2.38 -15.05
N LEU A 16 7.20 2.99 -16.05
CA LEU A 16 7.04 4.44 -16.14
C LEU A 16 6.25 4.98 -14.95
N THR A 17 5.14 4.33 -14.57
CA THR A 17 4.32 4.75 -13.41
C THR A 17 5.09 4.61 -12.10
N THR A 18 5.89 3.54 -11.95
CA THR A 18 6.76 3.38 -10.76
C THR A 18 7.82 4.47 -10.71
N LEU A 19 8.50 4.75 -11.82
CA LEU A 19 9.49 5.84 -11.90
C LEU A 19 8.84 7.21 -11.61
N ASN A 20 7.64 7.46 -12.13
CA ASN A 20 6.88 8.67 -11.87
C ASN A 20 6.62 8.85 -10.37
N GLY A 21 6.21 7.78 -9.68
CA GLY A 21 6.03 7.81 -8.24
C GLY A 21 7.31 7.99 -7.44
N LEU A 22 8.38 7.32 -7.84
CA LEU A 22 9.68 7.51 -7.19
C LEU A 22 10.17 8.95 -7.37
N ILE A 23 10.09 9.51 -8.57
CA ILE A 23 10.43 10.92 -8.81
C ILE A 23 9.54 11.84 -7.96
N ASN A 24 8.23 11.59 -7.88
CA ASN A 24 7.36 12.39 -7.03
C ASN A 24 7.82 12.38 -5.56
N VAL A 25 8.09 11.20 -5.01
CA VAL A 25 8.55 11.05 -3.62
C VAL A 25 9.92 11.72 -3.43
N PHE A 26 10.90 11.45 -4.29
CA PHE A 26 12.26 11.96 -4.11
C PHE A 26 12.41 13.44 -4.43
N HIS A 27 11.75 13.94 -5.48
CA HIS A 27 11.91 15.33 -5.93
C HIS A 27 10.89 16.29 -5.36
N ASN A 28 9.64 15.89 -5.12
CA ASN A 28 8.61 16.82 -4.65
C ASN A 28 8.41 16.73 -3.13
N VAL A 29 8.60 15.54 -2.56
CA VAL A 29 8.30 15.29 -1.14
C VAL A 29 9.57 15.29 -0.29
N LEU A 30 10.66 14.72 -0.81
CA LEU A 30 11.97 14.70 -0.15
C LEU A 30 12.90 15.85 -0.60
N THR A 31 12.34 16.94 -1.15
CA THR A 31 13.10 18.17 -1.40
C THR A 31 13.93 18.53 -0.18
N PRO A 32 15.19 18.99 -0.33
CA PRO A 32 16.05 19.23 0.80
C PRO A 32 15.46 20.30 1.74
N TRP A 33 14.95 19.84 2.88
CA TRP A 33 14.47 20.67 3.99
C TRP A 33 15.42 20.61 5.19
N CYS A 34 16.44 19.75 5.11
CA CYS A 34 17.53 19.76 6.07
C CYS A 34 18.58 20.81 5.66
N THR A 35 18.72 21.84 6.48
CA THR A 35 19.84 22.78 6.42
C THR A 35 20.84 22.43 7.51
N SER A 36 22.06 22.08 7.12
CA SER A 36 23.13 21.78 8.09
C SER A 36 23.41 22.99 8.97
N SER A 37 23.56 22.76 10.28
CA SER A 37 23.99 23.76 11.25
C SER A 37 25.04 23.14 12.18
N GLU A 38 25.74 23.95 12.98
CA GLU A 38 26.73 23.43 13.94
C GLU A 38 26.13 22.40 14.92
N ALA A 39 24.83 22.49 15.17
CA ALA A 39 24.09 21.64 16.09
C ALA A 39 23.34 20.47 15.40
N GLN A 40 23.31 20.43 14.06
CA GLN A 40 22.55 19.42 13.31
C GLN A 40 23.23 19.06 11.99
N ALA A 41 23.57 17.79 11.84
CA ALA A 41 24.05 17.23 10.59
C ALA A 41 22.88 16.70 9.74
N CYS A 42 22.97 16.79 8.42
CA CYS A 42 21.97 16.23 7.52
C CYS A 42 22.38 14.82 7.04
N VAL A 43 21.48 13.85 7.19
CA VAL A 43 21.61 12.51 6.60
C VAL A 43 20.79 12.48 5.32
N GLY A 44 21.44 12.83 4.21
CA GLY A 44 20.76 13.08 2.95
C GLY A 44 19.96 14.40 2.96
N PRO A 45 19.05 14.62 2.00
CA PRO A 45 18.35 15.90 1.84
C PRO A 45 17.26 16.13 2.91
N ALA A 46 16.73 15.06 3.50
CA ALA A 46 15.43 15.10 4.20
C ALA A 46 15.47 14.56 5.63
N LEU A 47 16.65 14.40 6.25
CA LEU A 47 16.73 13.88 7.62
C LEU A 47 17.76 14.68 8.44
N LYS A 48 17.31 15.26 9.54
CA LYS A 48 18.16 15.95 10.53
C LYS A 48 18.67 14.93 11.55
N TRP A 49 19.97 14.95 11.78
CA TRP A 49 20.66 14.20 12.81
C TRP A 49 21.18 15.18 13.87
N ASN A 50 20.73 15.02 15.11
CA ASN A 50 21.17 15.88 16.21
C ASN A 50 22.64 15.61 16.54
N SER A 51 23.44 16.66 16.59
CA SER A 51 24.84 16.62 17.01
C SER A 51 25.15 17.77 17.96
N GLY A 52 26.14 17.62 18.83
CA GLY A 52 26.51 18.68 19.78
C GLY A 52 25.45 18.91 20.86
N ASP A 53 25.04 20.17 21.06
CA ASP A 53 24.26 20.60 22.23
C ASP A 53 22.74 20.32 22.14
N VAL A 54 22.24 19.90 20.97
CA VAL A 54 20.83 19.48 20.84
C VAL A 54 20.68 18.09 21.47
N GLY A 55 19.72 17.95 22.38
CA GLY A 55 19.48 16.67 23.06
C GLY A 55 19.27 15.51 22.06
N PHE A 56 19.86 14.36 22.35
CA PHE A 56 19.75 13.14 21.53
C PHE A 56 18.29 12.73 21.28
N THR A 57 17.39 13.02 22.22
CA THR A 57 15.96 12.73 22.14
C THR A 57 15.11 13.88 21.60
N ALA A 58 15.71 14.99 21.18
CA ALA A 58 14.99 16.12 20.63
C ALA A 58 14.41 15.78 19.24
N ASP A 59 13.15 16.14 19.04
CA ASP A 59 12.37 15.80 17.84
C ASP A 59 12.61 16.79 16.69
N SER A 60 13.84 16.79 16.16
CA SER A 60 14.26 17.74 15.12
C SER A 60 13.65 17.45 13.73
N ASN A 61 13.01 16.30 13.56
CA ASN A 61 12.42 15.87 12.28
C ASN A 61 10.90 16.08 12.22
N ALA A 62 10.29 16.63 13.27
CA ALA A 62 8.85 16.80 13.41
C ALA A 62 8.17 17.44 12.18
N ASP A 63 8.75 18.54 11.68
CA ASP A 63 8.10 19.41 10.68
C ASP A 63 8.17 18.86 9.25
N GLY A 64 9.18 18.05 8.94
CA GLY A 64 9.38 17.52 7.59
C GLY A 64 9.07 16.04 7.46
N TRP A 65 9.56 15.20 8.38
CA TRP A 65 9.42 13.75 8.23
C TRP A 65 7.96 13.28 8.38
N ARG A 66 7.20 13.92 9.27
CA ARG A 66 5.79 13.59 9.50
C ARG A 66 4.86 14.02 8.37
N SER A 67 5.27 14.93 7.49
CA SER A 67 4.47 15.28 6.30
C SER A 67 4.58 14.21 5.21
N VAL A 68 5.69 13.45 5.19
CA VAL A 68 5.92 12.34 4.26
C VAL A 68 5.33 11.02 4.77
N LEU A 69 5.57 10.71 6.05
CA LEU A 69 5.05 9.54 6.75
C LEU A 69 4.04 9.98 7.80
N THR A 70 2.89 10.43 7.31
CA THR A 70 1.76 10.84 8.14
C THR A 70 0.81 9.68 8.42
N THR A 71 0.15 9.73 9.59
CA THR A 71 -0.98 8.84 9.90
C THR A 71 -2.27 9.26 9.20
N ASP A 72 -2.30 10.44 8.57
CA ASP A 72 -3.41 10.84 7.71
C ASP A 72 -3.35 10.01 6.41
N LEU A 73 -4.27 9.06 6.32
CA LEU A 73 -4.37 8.15 5.21
C LEU A 73 -4.57 8.89 3.88
N ASN A 74 -5.23 10.06 3.88
CA ASN A 74 -5.49 10.80 2.65
C ASN A 74 -4.19 11.31 2.04
N THR A 75 -3.36 11.97 2.84
CA THR A 75 -2.05 12.46 2.40
C THR A 75 -1.09 11.32 2.07
N MET A 76 -1.09 10.24 2.87
CA MET A 76 -0.26 9.08 2.57
C MET A 76 -0.65 8.46 1.22
N LEU A 77 -1.94 8.26 0.97
CA LEU A 77 -2.41 7.73 -0.31
C LEU A 77 -2.12 8.69 -1.46
N ASP A 78 -2.23 9.99 -1.28
CA ASP A 78 -1.91 10.95 -2.35
C ASP A 78 -0.43 10.96 -2.73
N ILE A 79 0.47 10.91 -1.74
CA ILE A 79 1.93 10.89 -1.99
C ILE A 79 2.36 9.56 -2.62
N TRP A 80 1.82 8.45 -2.12
CA TRP A 80 2.30 7.10 -2.46
C TRP A 80 1.46 6.41 -3.55
N SER A 81 0.30 6.94 -3.93
CA SER A 81 -0.56 6.35 -4.97
C SER A 81 0.22 6.04 -6.26
N PRO A 82 1.10 6.90 -6.79
CA PRO A 82 1.78 6.59 -8.07
C PRO A 82 2.68 5.37 -7.94
N VAL A 83 3.38 5.24 -6.81
CA VAL A 83 4.27 4.12 -6.50
C VAL A 83 3.45 2.83 -6.34
N LEU A 84 2.32 2.90 -5.62
CA LEU A 84 1.44 1.75 -5.40
C LEU A 84 0.81 1.27 -6.71
N PHE A 85 0.32 2.17 -7.57
CA PHE A 85 -0.19 1.82 -8.90
C PHE A 85 0.89 1.23 -9.80
N GLY A 86 2.11 1.81 -9.80
CA GLY A 86 3.25 1.29 -10.55
C GLY A 86 3.62 -0.14 -10.16
N PHE A 87 3.77 -0.40 -8.86
CA PHE A 87 4.06 -1.76 -8.36
C PHE A 87 2.91 -2.74 -8.59
N ALA A 88 1.67 -2.30 -8.47
CA ALA A 88 0.51 -3.15 -8.78
C ALA A 88 0.51 -3.54 -10.27
N LEU A 89 0.79 -2.61 -11.19
CA LEU A 89 0.93 -2.90 -12.62
C LEU A 89 2.07 -3.88 -12.89
N LEU A 90 3.26 -3.67 -12.33
CA LEU A 90 4.39 -4.59 -12.47
C LEU A 90 4.07 -5.98 -11.90
N SER A 91 3.32 -6.04 -10.81
CA SER A 91 2.89 -7.30 -10.19
C SER A 91 1.97 -8.11 -11.10
N THR A 92 1.16 -7.47 -11.96
CA THR A 92 0.32 -8.19 -12.94
C THR A 92 1.15 -8.98 -13.96
N ALA A 93 2.36 -8.49 -14.30
CA ALA A 93 3.26 -9.16 -15.23
C ALA A 93 3.85 -10.46 -14.63
N SER A 94 4.03 -10.52 -13.31
CA SER A 94 4.54 -11.71 -12.63
C SER A 94 3.47 -12.80 -12.51
N VAL A 95 3.71 -13.96 -13.14
CA VAL A 95 2.81 -15.13 -13.05
C VAL A 95 2.67 -15.62 -11.61
N ARG A 96 3.76 -15.62 -10.84
CA ARG A 96 3.78 -16.09 -9.45
C ARG A 96 2.98 -15.18 -8.52
N ILE A 97 3.10 -13.86 -8.66
CA ILE A 97 2.36 -12.92 -7.81
C ILE A 97 0.86 -12.98 -8.15
N ARG A 98 0.54 -13.10 -9.43
CA ARG A 98 -0.86 -13.22 -9.88
C ARG A 98 -1.55 -14.46 -9.35
N SER A 99 -0.87 -15.60 -9.31
CA SER A 99 -1.45 -16.85 -8.81
C SER A 99 -1.61 -16.89 -7.28
N THR A 100 -0.81 -16.09 -6.57
CA THR A 100 -0.82 -16.05 -5.09
C THR A 100 -1.66 -14.92 -4.52
N SER A 101 -1.78 -13.79 -5.22
CA SER A 101 -2.54 -12.63 -4.78
C SER A 101 -3.90 -12.54 -5.47
N PHE A 102 -4.97 -12.69 -4.68
CA PHE A 102 -6.35 -12.54 -5.15
C PHE A 102 -6.60 -11.18 -5.81
N ILE A 103 -6.04 -10.10 -5.25
CA ILE A 103 -6.24 -8.73 -5.75
C ILE A 103 -5.60 -8.57 -7.13
N ILE A 104 -4.31 -8.92 -7.27
CA ILE A 104 -3.58 -8.80 -8.54
C ILE A 104 -4.17 -9.75 -9.60
N GLY A 105 -4.56 -10.95 -9.18
CA GLY A 105 -5.28 -11.90 -10.04
C GLY A 105 -6.60 -11.34 -10.57
N SER A 106 -7.40 -10.68 -9.71
CA SER A 106 -8.69 -10.11 -10.10
C SER A 106 -8.55 -8.96 -11.11
N ILE A 107 -7.54 -8.09 -10.92
CA ILE A 107 -7.23 -6.96 -11.81
C ILE A 107 -6.82 -7.45 -13.21
N SER A 108 -5.94 -8.46 -13.26
CA SER A 108 -5.35 -8.95 -14.50
C SER A 108 -6.15 -10.06 -15.19
N TYR A 109 -7.33 -10.41 -14.66
CA TYR A 109 -8.16 -11.51 -15.15
C TYR A 109 -8.77 -11.25 -16.53
N SER A 110 -9.11 -10.01 -16.86
CA SER A 110 -9.67 -9.66 -18.16
C SER A 110 -9.00 -8.42 -18.76
N TRP A 111 -8.99 -8.37 -20.09
CA TRP A 111 -8.50 -7.21 -20.85
C TRP A 111 -9.21 -5.91 -20.46
N THR A 112 -10.54 -5.96 -20.25
CA THR A 112 -11.32 -4.80 -19.79
C THR A 112 -10.92 -4.33 -18.40
N ARG A 113 -10.77 -5.24 -17.43
CA ARG A 113 -10.35 -4.90 -16.07
C ARG A 113 -8.95 -4.31 -16.05
N MET A 114 -8.05 -4.88 -16.84
CA MET A 114 -6.69 -4.35 -16.97
C MET A 114 -6.69 -2.96 -17.62
N GLY A 115 -7.52 -2.75 -18.65
CA GLY A 115 -7.70 -1.44 -19.29
C GLY A 115 -8.26 -0.42 -18.30
N THR A 116 -9.31 -0.75 -17.54
CA THR A 116 -9.86 0.13 -16.50
C THR A 116 -8.81 0.44 -15.43
N PHE A 117 -8.03 -0.55 -15.01
CA PHE A 117 -6.97 -0.34 -14.02
C PHE A 117 -5.85 0.58 -14.53
N LEU A 118 -5.42 0.43 -15.79
CA LEU A 118 -4.48 1.33 -16.45
C LEU A 118 -5.03 2.76 -16.56
N LEU A 119 -6.32 2.92 -16.82
CA LEU A 119 -6.96 4.24 -16.85
C LEU A 119 -6.99 4.88 -15.46
N LEU A 120 -7.31 4.11 -14.42
CA LEU A 120 -7.21 4.57 -13.03
C LEU A 120 -5.78 4.94 -12.67
N ALA A 121 -4.79 4.14 -13.05
CA ALA A 121 -3.39 4.47 -12.85
C ALA A 121 -2.98 5.74 -13.60
N ALA A 122 -3.52 6.00 -14.80
CA ALA A 122 -3.27 7.25 -15.53
C ALA A 122 -3.81 8.47 -14.78
N LEU A 123 -5.06 8.40 -14.30
CA LEU A 123 -5.74 9.51 -13.62
C LEU A 123 -5.18 9.77 -12.22
N PHE A 124 -4.99 8.71 -11.42
CA PHE A 124 -4.66 8.80 -10.00
C PHE A 124 -3.19 8.50 -9.68
N GLY A 125 -2.40 8.05 -10.66
CA GLY A 125 -0.99 7.71 -10.46
C GLY A 125 -0.02 8.40 -11.43
N SER A 126 -0.53 9.10 -12.45
CA SER A 126 0.33 9.71 -13.47
C SER A 126 0.06 11.20 -13.70
N PHE A 127 -1.11 11.58 -14.21
CA PHE A 127 -1.34 12.95 -14.71
C PHE A 127 -1.11 14.06 -13.69
N GLY A 128 -1.45 13.82 -12.42
CA GLY A 128 -1.29 14.81 -11.34
C GLY A 128 0.13 14.94 -10.78
N TYR A 129 1.08 14.10 -11.21
CA TYR A 129 2.38 13.95 -10.55
C TYR A 129 3.53 14.29 -11.50
N THR A 130 4.63 14.84 -10.96
CA THR A 130 5.90 15.14 -11.69
C THR A 130 5.81 15.98 -12.98
N GLY A 131 4.71 16.70 -13.20
CA GLY A 131 4.54 17.60 -14.35
C GLY A 131 4.53 16.87 -15.70
N ASN A 132 5.39 17.29 -16.63
CA ASN A 132 5.40 16.76 -18.00
C ASN A 132 5.67 15.24 -18.06
N PHE A 133 6.51 14.72 -17.15
CA PHE A 133 6.80 13.28 -17.12
C PHE A 133 5.57 12.45 -16.72
N GLY A 134 4.80 12.94 -15.74
CA GLY A 134 3.50 12.34 -15.40
C GLY A 134 2.49 12.42 -16.53
N ILE A 135 2.46 13.50 -17.30
CA ILE A 135 1.60 13.62 -18.49
C ILE A 135 1.96 12.56 -19.54
N ILE A 136 3.25 12.42 -19.89
CA ILE A 136 3.71 11.40 -20.83
C ILE A 136 3.34 10.00 -20.34
N THR A 137 3.60 9.72 -19.07
CA THR A 137 3.27 8.44 -18.43
C THR A 137 1.77 8.17 -18.44
N GLY A 138 0.95 9.18 -18.14
CA GLY A 138 -0.51 9.10 -18.16
C GLY A 138 -1.07 8.85 -19.56
N LEU A 139 -0.50 9.48 -20.58
CA LEU A 139 -0.83 9.21 -21.99
C LEU A 139 -0.45 7.78 -22.39
N THR A 140 0.72 7.29 -22.00
CA THR A 140 1.13 5.89 -22.25
C THR A 140 0.16 4.90 -21.58
N ASN A 141 -0.24 5.15 -20.33
CA ASN A 141 -1.22 4.32 -19.63
C ASN A 141 -2.60 4.36 -20.31
N SER A 142 -3.02 5.54 -20.77
CA SER A 142 -4.30 5.72 -21.48
C SER A 142 -4.31 4.98 -22.82
N ILE A 143 -3.26 5.12 -23.64
CA ILE A 143 -3.12 4.40 -24.91
C ILE A 143 -3.13 2.89 -24.68
N THR A 144 -2.38 2.41 -23.68
CA THR A 144 -2.35 0.98 -23.33
C THR A 144 -3.72 0.50 -22.84
N SER A 145 -4.45 1.33 -22.09
CA SER A 145 -5.82 1.05 -21.66
C SER A 145 -6.76 0.88 -22.85
N PHE A 146 -6.75 1.81 -23.80
CA PHE A 146 -7.54 1.71 -25.04
C PHE A 146 -7.18 0.46 -25.85
N TYR A 147 -5.88 0.13 -25.95
CA TYR A 147 -5.44 -1.10 -26.60
C TYR A 147 -6.03 -2.35 -25.91
N CYS A 148 -6.01 -2.42 -24.57
CA CYS A 148 -6.61 -3.54 -23.84
C CYS A 148 -8.13 -3.65 -24.10
N VAL A 149 -8.85 -2.54 -24.06
CA VAL A 149 -10.29 -2.53 -24.35
C VAL A 149 -10.57 -2.93 -25.80
N PHE A 150 -9.78 -2.45 -26.75
CA PHE A 150 -9.87 -2.86 -28.14
C PHE A 150 -9.65 -4.37 -28.30
N CYS A 151 -8.63 -4.94 -27.64
CA CYS A 151 -8.40 -6.39 -27.66
C CYS A 151 -9.58 -7.19 -27.10
N HIS A 152 -10.30 -6.65 -26.11
CA HIS A 152 -11.51 -7.29 -25.61
C HIS A 152 -12.61 -7.37 -26.68
N PHE A 153 -12.90 -6.24 -27.35
CA PHE A 153 -13.95 -6.17 -28.38
C PHE A 153 -13.59 -6.93 -29.66
N ALA A 154 -12.31 -6.97 -30.03
CA ALA A 154 -11.83 -7.71 -31.19
C ALA A 154 -11.92 -9.25 -31.03
N GLY A 155 -12.52 -9.75 -29.96
CA GLY A 155 -12.78 -11.17 -29.80
C GLY A 155 -11.55 -11.99 -29.45
N PHE A 156 -10.46 -11.37 -28.98
CA PHE A 156 -9.30 -12.10 -28.40
C PHE A 156 -9.63 -12.81 -27.07
N VAL A 157 -10.92 -13.04 -26.80
CA VAL A 157 -11.53 -13.69 -25.63
C VAL A 157 -11.14 -15.18 -25.54
N GLY A 158 -10.57 -15.77 -26.60
CA GLY A 158 -10.42 -17.21 -26.76
C GLY A 158 -9.08 -17.90 -26.41
N GLY A 159 -8.07 -17.26 -25.81
CA GLY A 159 -6.90 -18.08 -25.44
C GLY A 159 -5.70 -17.47 -24.74
N THR A 160 -5.50 -16.16 -24.79
CA THR A 160 -4.32 -15.55 -24.15
C THR A 160 -4.73 -14.25 -23.46
N MET A 161 -4.97 -14.33 -22.15
CA MET A 161 -4.94 -13.13 -21.32
C MET A 161 -3.59 -12.44 -21.54
N PRO A 162 -3.50 -11.10 -21.40
CA PRO A 162 -2.24 -10.40 -21.58
C PRO A 162 -1.18 -11.04 -20.71
N CYS A 163 -1.51 -11.57 -19.53
CA CYS A 163 -0.48 -12.01 -18.60
C CYS A 163 -0.35 -13.55 -18.49
N VAL A 164 -1.23 -14.37 -19.10
CA VAL A 164 -1.16 -15.85 -18.98
C VAL A 164 -0.05 -16.38 -19.88
N ASN A 165 0.79 -17.26 -19.34
CA ASN A 165 1.79 -17.98 -20.13
C ASN A 165 1.12 -19.24 -20.71
N GLU A 166 1.26 -19.44 -22.02
CA GLU A 166 0.83 -20.65 -22.75
C GLU A 166 1.70 -21.88 -22.45
N SER A 167 2.43 -21.91 -21.32
CA SER A 167 3.04 -23.16 -20.87
C SER A 167 1.90 -24.11 -20.55
N GLY A 168 1.63 -25.05 -21.47
CA GLY A 168 0.49 -25.97 -21.54
C GLY A 168 0.35 -26.97 -20.39
N GLU A 169 0.58 -26.51 -19.16
CA GLU A 169 0.17 -27.19 -17.96
C GLU A 169 -1.36 -27.06 -17.91
N LYS A 170 -2.03 -28.16 -18.28
CA LYS A 170 -3.48 -28.33 -18.16
C LYS A 170 -3.89 -27.81 -16.79
N SER A 171 -4.45 -26.59 -16.78
CA SER A 171 -4.89 -25.85 -15.61
C SER A 171 -5.67 -26.81 -14.72
N GLY A 172 -4.99 -27.34 -13.69
CA GLY A 172 -5.66 -27.94 -12.57
C GLY A 172 -6.70 -26.92 -12.12
N THR A 173 -7.95 -27.37 -12.03
CA THR A 173 -9.09 -26.56 -11.62
C THR A 173 -8.68 -25.57 -10.53
N PRO A 174 -9.00 -24.27 -10.68
CA PRO A 174 -8.55 -23.24 -9.74
C PRO A 174 -8.81 -23.71 -8.32
N LEU A 175 -7.89 -23.47 -7.39
CA LEU A 175 -7.99 -23.95 -6.00
C LEU A 175 -9.37 -23.66 -5.39
N PHE A 176 -10.01 -22.58 -5.82
CA PHE A 176 -11.39 -22.23 -5.47
C PHE A 176 -12.43 -23.26 -5.95
N ASP A 177 -12.35 -23.75 -7.19
CA ASP A 177 -13.15 -24.87 -7.68
C ASP A 177 -12.78 -26.18 -6.97
N ARG A 178 -11.53 -26.36 -6.53
CA ARG A 178 -11.16 -27.51 -5.68
C ARG A 178 -11.75 -27.41 -4.27
N ILE A 179 -11.89 -26.21 -3.72
CA ILE A 179 -12.50 -25.95 -2.41
C ILE A 179 -14.02 -26.05 -2.50
N MET A 180 -14.61 -25.53 -3.57
CA MET A 180 -16.06 -25.54 -3.80
C MET A 180 -16.57 -26.87 -4.37
N SER A 181 -15.75 -27.62 -5.11
CA SER A 181 -16.09 -28.98 -5.59
C SER A 181 -15.68 -30.09 -4.62
N ARG A 182 -15.08 -29.76 -3.47
CA ARG A 182 -15.19 -30.65 -2.31
C ARG A 182 -16.67 -30.72 -1.97
N LYS A 183 -17.36 -31.71 -2.55
CA LYS A 183 -18.63 -32.23 -2.03
C LYS A 183 -18.46 -32.27 -0.51
N PRO A 184 -19.46 -31.86 0.28
CA PRO A 184 -19.46 -32.05 1.73
C PRO A 184 -19.33 -33.55 1.99
N GLY A 185 -18.08 -34.02 2.03
CA GLY A 185 -17.75 -35.41 2.22
C GLY A 185 -18.04 -35.66 3.67
N LYS A 186 -19.17 -36.34 3.94
CA LYS A 186 -19.61 -36.94 5.19
C LYS A 186 -18.62 -36.72 6.34
N PHE A 187 -18.54 -35.48 6.83
CA PHE A 187 -17.76 -35.11 8.01
C PHE A 187 -18.68 -35.39 9.20
N GLY A 188 -19.05 -36.66 9.35
CA GLY A 188 -20.14 -37.08 10.20
C GLY A 188 -20.03 -38.58 10.44
N SER A 189 -19.01 -38.98 11.20
CA SER A 189 -19.04 -40.22 11.99
C SER A 189 -17.82 -40.28 12.94
N GLY A 190 -16.61 -39.93 12.47
CA GLY A 190 -15.40 -40.07 13.29
C GLY A 190 -15.17 -38.99 14.36
N VAL A 191 -15.57 -37.73 14.10
CA VAL A 191 -15.28 -36.61 15.03
C VAL A 191 -16.23 -36.61 16.24
N GLN A 192 -17.44 -37.16 16.12
CA GLN A 192 -18.35 -37.29 17.26
C GLN A 192 -17.88 -38.35 18.28
N ALA A 193 -17.23 -39.43 17.83
CA ALA A 193 -16.71 -40.47 18.73
C ALA A 193 -15.58 -39.94 19.63
N ASN A 194 -14.65 -39.17 19.06
CA ASN A 194 -13.55 -38.59 19.84
C ASN A 194 -13.99 -37.47 20.78
N ARG A 195 -15.10 -36.76 20.48
CA ARG A 195 -15.63 -35.71 21.36
C ARG A 195 -16.29 -36.29 22.61
N MET A 196 -16.98 -37.42 22.50
CA MET A 196 -17.54 -38.12 23.67
C MET A 196 -16.46 -38.72 24.58
N GLN A 197 -15.33 -39.17 24.02
CA GLN A 197 -14.24 -39.74 24.81
C GLN A 197 -13.45 -38.65 25.55
N ALA A 198 -13.26 -37.47 24.95
CA ALA A 198 -12.64 -36.31 25.59
C ALA A 198 -13.51 -35.66 26.68
N GLU A 199 -14.84 -35.74 26.60
CA GLU A 199 -15.73 -35.27 27.67
C GLU A 199 -15.72 -36.20 28.90
N LYS A 200 -15.60 -37.53 28.69
CA LYS A 200 -15.43 -38.48 29.80
C LYS A 200 -14.13 -38.25 30.58
N GLU A 201 -13.04 -37.91 29.91
CA GLU A 201 -11.77 -37.60 30.60
C GLU A 201 -11.80 -36.25 31.35
N ARG A 202 -12.60 -35.27 30.90
CA ARG A 202 -12.74 -33.98 31.61
C ARG A 202 -13.51 -34.09 32.93
N GLN A 203 -14.42 -35.06 33.08
CA GLN A 203 -15.18 -35.25 34.33
C GLN A 203 -14.38 -35.96 35.43
N ALA A 204 -13.24 -36.59 35.10
CA ALA A 204 -12.44 -37.35 36.07
C ALA A 204 -11.34 -36.54 36.78
N LYS A 205 -11.17 -35.24 36.49
CA LYS A 205 -10.09 -34.45 37.08
C LYS A 205 -10.58 -33.60 38.26
N PRO A 206 -10.12 -33.88 39.51
CA PRO A 206 -10.51 -33.10 40.68
C PRO A 206 -10.00 -31.66 40.55
N THR A 207 -10.92 -30.71 40.64
CA THR A 207 -10.70 -29.27 40.61
C THR A 207 -9.84 -28.86 41.80
N LYS A 208 -8.61 -28.41 41.54
CA LYS A 208 -7.77 -27.82 42.59
C LYS A 208 -8.36 -26.48 43.04
N PRO A 209 -8.31 -26.16 44.34
CA PRO A 209 -8.85 -24.91 44.87
C PRO A 209 -8.10 -23.70 44.32
N LYS A 210 -8.88 -22.70 43.89
CA LYS A 210 -8.42 -21.39 43.42
C LYS A 210 -7.70 -20.67 44.59
N LYS A 211 -6.43 -20.30 44.40
CA LYS A 211 -5.74 -19.37 45.29
C LYS A 211 -6.16 -17.95 44.92
N ASP A 212 -6.72 -17.26 45.91
CA ASP A 212 -7.08 -15.85 45.83
C ASP A 212 -5.83 -14.99 45.61
N VAL A 213 -5.90 -14.11 44.61
CA VAL A 213 -4.88 -13.09 44.35
C VAL A 213 -5.46 -11.76 44.86
N PRO A 214 -4.83 -11.11 45.86
CA PRO A 214 -5.32 -9.86 46.44
C PRO A 214 -5.01 -8.64 45.55
N GLY A 215 -5.83 -7.61 45.76
CA GLY A 215 -6.02 -6.44 44.92
C GLY A 215 -4.79 -5.61 44.60
N ARG A 216 -4.79 -5.02 43.40
CA ARG A 216 -3.83 -3.98 43.00
C ARG A 216 -4.47 -2.61 43.17
N VAL A 217 -3.80 -1.82 43.99
CA VAL A 217 -4.13 -0.49 44.49
C VAL A 217 -4.11 0.55 43.38
N ALA A 218 -5.12 1.43 43.37
CA ALA A 218 -5.20 2.62 42.54
C ALA A 218 -4.16 3.65 43.02
N GLY A 219 -3.20 3.98 42.15
CA GLY A 219 -2.23 5.04 42.36
C GLY A 219 -2.73 6.35 41.78
N GLN A 220 -3.21 7.22 42.66
CA GLN A 220 -3.62 8.60 42.44
C GLN A 220 -2.36 9.48 42.44
N PHE A 221 -2.04 10.17 41.33
CA PHE A 221 -1.04 11.24 41.32
C PHE A 221 -1.63 12.48 40.68
N GLY A 222 -1.78 13.52 41.51
CA GLY A 222 -2.22 14.84 41.11
C GLY A 222 -1.07 15.84 41.09
N GLY A 223 -1.19 16.81 40.18
CA GLY A 223 -0.63 18.17 40.24
C GLY A 223 0.89 18.33 40.08
N PRO A 224 1.40 19.56 39.79
CA PRO A 224 0.73 20.85 39.91
C PRO A 224 0.74 21.74 38.66
N SER A 225 -0.17 22.72 38.75
CA SER A 225 -0.30 23.95 37.96
C SER A 225 0.97 24.81 38.00
N THR A 226 1.36 25.35 36.84
CA THR A 226 2.11 26.61 36.77
C THR A 226 1.48 27.56 35.75
N LYS A 227 1.25 28.78 36.23
CA LYS A 227 0.66 29.92 35.53
C LYS A 227 1.77 30.78 34.90
N ASN A 228 1.42 31.39 33.76
CA ASN A 228 1.89 32.69 33.25
C ASN A 228 3.36 32.83 32.76
N PRO A 229 3.69 33.84 31.91
CA PRO A 229 2.90 35.01 31.49
C PRO A 229 2.82 35.31 29.98
N LYS A 230 1.91 36.23 29.68
CA LYS A 230 1.77 37.01 28.45
C LYS A 230 3.11 37.58 27.95
N GLY A 231 3.48 37.26 26.71
CA GLY A 231 4.45 37.98 25.90
C GLY A 231 3.81 38.32 24.57
N LYS A 232 3.52 39.61 24.35
CA LYS A 232 3.03 40.16 23.08
C LYS A 232 4.24 40.36 22.18
N GLU A 233 4.31 39.67 21.05
CA GLU A 233 5.09 40.12 19.89
C GLU A 233 4.22 39.99 18.65
N ALA A 234 3.79 41.14 18.14
CA ALA A 234 3.10 41.28 16.88
C ALA A 234 4.16 41.28 15.77
N TYR A 235 4.43 40.12 15.18
CA TYR A 235 5.10 40.05 13.89
C TYR A 235 4.03 40.07 12.80
N THR A 236 3.92 41.22 12.15
CA THR A 236 3.17 41.40 10.91
C THR A 236 3.88 40.64 9.80
N THR A 237 3.58 39.35 9.66
CA THR A 237 4.01 38.56 8.50
C THR A 237 2.99 38.76 7.39
N THR A 238 3.29 39.70 6.49
CA THR A 238 2.67 39.77 5.17
C THR A 238 3.06 38.52 4.38
N LEU A 239 2.27 37.46 4.50
CA LEU A 239 2.37 36.28 3.65
C LEU A 239 1.89 36.65 2.23
N PRO A 240 2.69 36.43 1.17
CA PRO A 240 2.18 36.50 -0.19
C PRO A 240 1.20 35.35 -0.41
N PHE A 241 -0.06 35.75 -0.59
CA PHE A 241 -1.20 34.90 -0.84
C PHE A 241 -1.26 34.55 -2.32
N HIS A 242 -0.51 33.56 -2.81
CA HIS A 242 -0.70 32.96 -4.14
C HIS A 242 -0.06 31.56 -4.16
N ALA A 243 -0.71 30.47 -4.57
CA ALA A 243 -2.05 30.28 -5.09
C ALA A 243 -2.49 28.84 -4.83
N ARG A 244 -3.79 28.68 -4.63
CA ARG A 244 -4.50 27.39 -4.65
C ARG A 244 -4.12 26.61 -5.90
N TYR A 245 -3.66 25.37 -5.72
CA TYR A 245 -3.71 24.38 -6.78
C TYR A 245 -5.20 24.07 -7.08
N ARG A 246 -5.61 24.35 -8.31
CA ARG A 246 -6.75 23.69 -8.98
C ARG A 246 -6.21 22.50 -9.75
#